data_AF-A0A954PNW9-F1
#
_entry.id   AF-A0A954PNW9-F1
#
_cell.length_a   1.000
_cell.length_b   1.000
_cell.length_c   1.000
_cell.angle_alpha   90.00
_cell.angle_beta   90.00
_cell.angle_gamma   90.00
#
_symmetry.space_group_name_H-M   'P 1'
#
loop_
_entity.id
_entity.type
_entity.pdbx_description
1 polymer ?
#
loop_
_entity_poly.entity_id
_entity_poly.type
_entity_poly.pdbx_seq_one_letter_code
_entity_poly.pdbx_strand_id
1 'polypeptide(L)'
;MLWGGKVRLRDGAIEFYGGLTAALVRSLPPGPLTAGFTLGHVILGQTGQGLEDVGQHERVHVRQFERWGPLMGPVYLGASAWLWLRGRDAYRDNPFEVEAFRQFP
;
A
#
# COMPACT_ATOMS: atom_id res chain seq x y z
N MET A 1 20.83 -7.73 1.63
CA MET A 1 21.06 -6.49 0.85
C MET A 1 22.01 -5.58 1.62
N LEU A 2 22.75 -4.71 0.93
CA LEU A 2 23.87 -3.89 1.44
C LEU A 2 23.56 -2.86 2.56
N TRP A 3 22.34 -2.84 3.11
CA TRP A 3 21.91 -1.82 4.10
C TRP A 3 20.94 -2.34 5.16
N GLY A 4 20.97 -3.65 5.49
CA GLY A 4 20.09 -4.24 6.51
C GLY A 4 18.63 -4.47 6.08
N GLY A 5 18.30 -4.20 4.83
CA GLY A 5 17.00 -4.52 4.24
C GLY A 5 16.83 -6.03 3.99
N LYS A 6 15.60 -6.51 4.23
CA LYS A 6 15.14 -7.88 4.00
C LYS A 6 14.11 -7.88 2.87
N VAL A 7 14.08 -8.99 2.14
CA VAL A 7 13.12 -9.25 1.07
C VAL A 7 12.48 -10.61 1.31
N ARG A 8 11.18 -10.75 1.04
CA ARG A 8 10.50 -12.04 1.00
C ARG A 8 9.45 -12.06 -0.11
N LEU A 9 9.21 -13.22 -0.70
CA LEU A 9 8.09 -13.44 -1.61
C LEU A 9 6.95 -14.06 -0.80
N ARG A 10 5.76 -13.47 -0.86
CA ARG A 10 4.58 -13.96 -0.14
C ARG A 10 3.32 -13.69 -0.94
N ASP A 11 2.51 -14.73 -1.13
CA ASP A 11 1.19 -14.66 -1.77
C ASP A 11 1.19 -13.90 -3.12
N GLY A 12 2.24 -14.09 -3.93
CA GLY A 12 2.38 -13.46 -5.25
C GLY A 12 2.98 -12.05 -5.25
N ALA A 13 3.31 -11.49 -4.09
CA ALA A 13 3.91 -10.17 -3.95
C ALA A 13 5.33 -10.25 -3.38
N ILE A 14 6.20 -9.33 -3.82
CA ILE A 14 7.56 -9.16 -3.30
C ILE A 14 7.53 -8.10 -2.21
N GLU A 15 7.78 -8.51 -0.97
CA GLU A 15 7.79 -7.67 0.22
C GLU A 15 9.22 -7.24 0.55
N PHE A 16 9.48 -5.92 0.62
CA PHE A 16 10.75 -5.37 1.09
C PHE A 16 10.57 -4.59 2.39
N TYR A 17 11.43 -4.81 3.37
CA TYR A 17 11.36 -4.13 4.67
C TYR A 17 12.72 -3.95 5.34
N GLY A 18 12.81 -2.94 6.21
CA GLY A 18 14.03 -2.60 6.93
C GLY A 18 15.09 -1.87 6.08
N GLY A 19 16.07 -1.27 6.76
CA GLY A 19 17.13 -0.52 6.07
C GLY A 19 16.60 0.65 5.24
N LEU A 20 17.04 0.76 3.99
CA LEU A 20 16.65 1.84 3.08
C LEU A 20 15.15 1.85 2.77
N THR A 21 14.47 0.70 2.73
CA THR A 21 13.02 0.70 2.47
C THR A 21 12.25 1.31 3.62
N ALA A 22 12.71 1.11 4.87
CA ALA A 22 12.11 1.76 6.02
C ALA A 22 12.28 3.28 6.00
N ALA A 23 13.46 3.77 5.57
CA ALA A 23 13.69 5.19 5.38
C ALA A 23 12.80 5.78 4.27
N LEU A 24 12.64 5.06 3.16
CA LEU A 24 11.79 5.49 2.04
C LEU A 24 10.31 5.51 2.43
N VAL A 25 9.80 4.46 3.07
CA VAL A 25 8.39 4.41 3.52
C VAL A 25 8.12 5.52 4.54
N ARG A 26 9.05 5.81 5.46
CA ARG A 26 8.93 6.94 6.39
C ARG A 26 8.89 8.32 5.73
N SER A 27 9.41 8.45 4.51
CA SER A 27 9.39 9.70 3.76
C SER A 27 8.10 9.94 2.98
N LEU A 28 7.27 8.91 2.79
CA LEU A 28 5.96 9.03 2.14
C LEU A 28 4.93 9.60 3.11
N PRO A 29 4.07 10.56 2.73
CA PRO A 29 2.97 11.00 3.58
C PRO A 29 2.03 9.82 3.91
N PRO A 30 1.53 9.66 5.14
CA PRO A 30 1.70 10.48 6.37
C PRO A 30 2.97 10.21 7.22
N GLY A 31 3.97 9.51 6.69
CA GLY A 31 5.30 9.34 7.28
C GLY A 31 5.41 8.09 8.14
N PRO A 32 5.67 8.21 9.46
CA PRO A 32 5.81 7.06 10.34
C PRO A 32 4.53 6.21 10.48
N LEU A 33 3.38 6.76 10.13
CA LEU A 33 2.09 6.06 10.13
C LEU A 33 1.90 5.14 8.91
N THR A 34 2.73 5.26 7.88
CA THR A 34 2.68 4.42 6.68
C THR A 34 3.36 3.09 6.98
N ALA A 35 2.60 2.07 7.38
CA ALA A 35 3.16 0.75 7.71
C ALA A 35 3.62 -0.03 6.46
N GLY A 36 2.93 0.19 5.33
CA GLY A 36 3.17 -0.45 4.04
C GLY A 36 2.78 0.47 2.88
N PHE A 37 3.30 0.17 1.69
CA PHE A 37 2.90 0.79 0.44
C PHE A 37 3.09 -0.17 -0.73
N THR A 38 2.04 -0.34 -1.53
CA THR A 38 2.05 -1.22 -2.71
C THR A 38 2.35 -0.48 -4.00
N LEU A 39 3.31 -1.01 -4.76
CA LEU A 39 3.67 -0.62 -6.11
C LEU A 39 3.60 -1.83 -7.03
N GLY A 40 2.44 -2.04 -7.63
CA GLY A 40 2.18 -3.21 -8.46
C GLY A 40 2.29 -4.50 -7.66
N HIS A 41 3.29 -5.33 -7.96
CA HIS A 41 3.59 -6.57 -7.23
C HIS A 41 4.61 -6.40 -6.10
N VAL A 42 5.03 -5.17 -5.82
CA VAL A 42 6.02 -4.87 -4.78
C VAL A 42 5.33 -4.20 -3.59
N ILE A 43 5.53 -4.74 -2.39
CA ILE A 43 5.05 -4.14 -1.14
C ILE A 43 6.27 -3.66 -0.36
N LEU A 44 6.32 -2.38 -0.04
CA LEU A 44 7.39 -1.77 0.75
C LEU A 44 6.88 -1.52 2.17
N GLY A 45 7.62 -1.96 3.18
CA GLY A 45 7.27 -1.73 4.58
C GLY A 45 8.44 -1.21 5.41
N GLN A 46 8.11 -0.68 6.59
CA GLN A 46 9.12 -0.23 7.55
C GLN A 46 9.76 -1.41 8.29
N THR A 47 8.93 -2.34 8.79
CA THR A 47 9.37 -3.50 9.58
C THR A 47 8.65 -4.77 9.11
N GLY A 48 9.22 -5.94 9.44
CA GLY A 48 8.60 -7.22 9.12
C GLY A 48 7.27 -7.42 9.85
N GLN A 49 7.20 -6.98 11.11
CA GLN A 49 5.96 -6.99 11.90
C GLN A 49 4.89 -6.08 11.28
N GLY A 50 5.27 -4.85 10.90
CA GLY A 50 4.33 -3.93 10.25
C GLY A 50 3.77 -4.52 8.95
N LEU A 51 4.58 -5.22 8.15
CA LEU A 51 4.10 -5.95 6.97
C LEU A 51 3.26 -7.19 7.30
N GLU A 52 3.40 -7.78 8.48
CA GLU A 52 2.49 -8.84 8.91
C GLU A 52 1.13 -8.26 9.29
N ASP A 53 1.14 -7.11 9.96
CA ASP A 53 -0.07 -6.39 10.36
C ASP A 53 -0.80 -5.85 9.12
N VAL A 54 -0.12 -5.13 8.21
CA VAL A 54 -0.76 -4.54 7.02
C VAL A 54 -0.73 -5.39 5.76
N GLY A 55 -0.08 -6.56 5.79
CA GLY A 55 0.15 -7.35 4.59
C GLY A 55 -1.14 -7.79 3.89
N GLN A 56 -2.22 -8.04 4.61
CA GLN A 56 -3.50 -8.38 3.99
C GLN A 56 -4.12 -7.21 3.23
N HIS A 57 -4.04 -5.99 3.81
CA HIS A 57 -4.47 -4.75 3.17
C HIS A 57 -3.67 -4.47 1.90
N GLU A 58 -2.34 -4.49 1.99
CA GLU A 58 -1.45 -4.24 0.84
C GLU A 58 -1.65 -5.26 -0.30
N ARG A 59 -1.93 -6.53 0.03
CA ARG A 59 -2.23 -7.55 -1.00
C ARG A 59 -3.54 -7.30 -1.73
N VAL A 60 -4.50 -6.58 -1.16
CA VAL A 60 -5.69 -6.14 -1.89
C VAL A 60 -5.28 -5.17 -2.99
N HIS A 61 -4.36 -4.25 -2.72
CA HIS A 61 -3.81 -3.35 -3.72
C HIS A 61 -3.03 -4.08 -4.83
N VAL A 62 -2.33 -5.17 -4.50
CA VAL A 62 -1.71 -6.04 -5.52
C VAL A 62 -2.78 -6.63 -6.45
N ARG A 63 -3.86 -7.20 -5.90
CA ARG A 63 -4.96 -7.75 -6.70
C ARG A 63 -5.71 -6.69 -7.52
N GLN A 64 -5.88 -5.49 -6.96
CA GLN A 64 -6.44 -4.36 -7.68
C GLN A 64 -5.52 -3.95 -8.83
N PHE A 65 -4.21 -3.94 -8.63
CA PHE A 65 -3.24 -3.70 -9.70
C PHE A 65 -3.26 -4.80 -10.75
N GLU A 66 -3.45 -6.06 -10.39
CA GLU A 66 -3.60 -7.13 -11.38
C GLU A 66 -4.85 -6.95 -12.26
N ARG A 67 -5.93 -6.39 -11.70
CA ARG A 67 -7.17 -6.10 -12.42
C ARG A 67 -7.07 -4.85 -13.30
N TRP A 68 -6.50 -3.78 -12.77
CA TRP A 68 -6.49 -2.45 -13.41
C TRP A 68 -5.18 -2.12 -14.12
N GLY A 69 -4.11 -2.85 -13.81
CA GLY A 69 -2.76 -2.56 -14.27
C GLY A 69 -2.34 -1.12 -13.96
N PRO A 70 -1.60 -0.46 -14.88
CA PRO A 70 -1.21 0.93 -14.75
C PRO A 70 -2.37 1.92 -14.57
N LEU A 71 -3.61 1.54 -14.91
CA LEU A 71 -4.79 2.40 -14.72
C LEU A 71 -5.23 2.50 -13.26
N MET A 72 -4.73 1.63 -12.38
CA MET A 72 -5.06 1.68 -10.95
C MET A 72 -4.81 3.07 -10.35
N GLY A 73 -3.64 3.66 -10.59
CA GLY A 73 -3.27 4.98 -10.07
C GLY A 73 -4.24 6.09 -10.54
N PRO A 74 -4.44 6.27 -11.86
CA PRO A 74 -5.41 7.23 -12.37
C PRO A 74 -6.83 7.03 -11.84
N VAL A 75 -7.32 5.79 -11.75
CA VAL A 75 -8.68 5.50 -11.26
C VAL A 75 -8.80 5.76 -9.76
N TYR A 76 -7.78 5.41 -8.97
CA TYR A 76 -7.71 5.72 -7.55
C TYR A 76 -7.77 7.23 -7.31
N LEU A 77 -6.91 7.99 -8.00
CA LEU A 77 -6.86 9.45 -7.88
C LEU A 77 -8.16 10.11 -8.36
N GLY A 78 -8.77 9.59 -9.44
CA GLY A 78 -10.07 10.03 -9.92
C GLY A 78 -11.19 9.83 -8.89
N ALA A 79 -11.22 8.67 -8.23
CA ALA A 79 -12.18 8.38 -7.17
C ALA A 79 -11.96 9.30 -5.95
N SER A 80 -10.71 9.48 -5.51
CA SER A 80 -10.34 10.40 -4.43
C SER A 80 -10.73 11.85 -4.74
N ALA A 81 -10.46 12.33 -5.96
CA ALA A 81 -10.83 13.68 -6.38
C ALA A 81 -12.35 13.86 -6.42
N TRP A 82 -13.09 12.89 -6.94
CA TRP A 82 -14.55 12.92 -6.96
C TRP A 82 -15.18 12.98 -5.55
N LEU A 83 -14.65 12.19 -4.61
CA LEU A 83 -15.08 12.20 -3.22
C LEU A 83 -14.76 13.55 -2.56
N TRP A 84 -13.55 14.05 -2.77
CA TRP A 84 -13.13 15.35 -2.24
C TRP A 84 -14.02 16.49 -2.74
N LEU A 85 -14.34 16.51 -4.05
CA LEU A 85 -15.25 17.50 -4.64
C LEU A 85 -16.68 17.42 -4.07
N ARG A 86 -17.06 16.29 -3.47
CA ARG A 86 -18.34 16.10 -2.77
C ARG A 86 -18.25 16.33 -1.26
N GLY A 87 -17.13 16.84 -0.75
CA GLY A 87 -16.92 17.09 0.68
C GLY A 87 -16.73 15.82 1.52
N ARG A 88 -16.36 14.70 0.88
CA ARG A 88 -16.11 13.40 1.52
C ARG A 88 -14.62 13.18 1.79
N ASP A 89 -14.31 12.16 2.59
CA ASP A 89 -12.91 11.81 2.90
C ASP A 89 -12.29 11.10 1.67
N ALA A 90 -11.38 11.78 0.98
CA ALA A 90 -10.77 11.31 -0.26
C ALA A 90 -10.00 9.98 -0.12
N TYR A 91 -9.62 9.59 1.10
CA TYR A 91 -8.91 8.36 1.40
C TYR A 91 -9.86 7.33 2.01
N ARG A 92 -10.50 7.65 3.14
CA ARG A 92 -11.32 6.67 3.89
C ARG A 92 -12.57 6.22 3.14
N ASP A 93 -13.15 7.11 2.31
CA ASP A 93 -14.31 6.77 1.49
C ASP A 93 -13.93 6.19 0.12
N ASN A 94 -12.63 6.13 -0.21
CA ASN A 94 -12.17 5.62 -1.50
C ASN A 94 -12.54 4.12 -1.63
N PRO A 95 -13.26 3.69 -2.68
CA PRO A 95 -13.64 2.29 -2.85
C PRO A 95 -12.47 1.30 -2.79
N PHE A 96 -11.29 1.72 -3.24
CA PHE A 96 -10.07 0.90 -3.21
C PHE A 96 -9.61 0.64 -1.77
N GLU A 97 -9.60 1.68 -0.94
CA GLU A 97 -9.27 1.62 0.49
C GLU A 97 -10.34 0.86 1.27
N VAL A 98 -11.62 1.15 1.01
CA VAL A 98 -12.74 0.45 1.65
C VAL A 98 -12.69 -1.05 1.38
N GLU A 99 -12.39 -1.47 0.14
CA GLU A 99 -12.18 -2.88 -0.19
C GLU A 99 -10.98 -3.47 0.57
N ALA A 100 -9.88 -2.72 0.69
CA ALA A 100 -8.68 -3.15 1.39
C ALA A 100 -8.91 -3.31 2.91
N PHE A 101 -9.60 -2.35 3.54
CA PHE A 101 -9.95 -2.42 4.97
C PHE A 101 -11.03 -3.47 5.29
N ARG A 102 -11.94 -3.78 4.36
CA ARG A 102 -12.92 -4.88 4.57
C ARG A 102 -12.27 -6.26 4.64
N GLN A 103 -11.11 -6.41 4.01
CA GLN A 103 -10.34 -7.66 4.02
C GLN A 103 -9.29 -7.66 5.15
N PHE A 104 -9.32 -6.63 6.00
CA PHE A 104 -8.54 -6.55 7.23
C PHE A 104 -9.37 -7.13 8.39
N PRO A 105 -8.97 -8.27 8.99
CA PRO A 105 -9.66 -8.86 10.14
C PRO A 105 -9.49 -8.05 11.42
#